data_AF-A0A5D3BCH6-F1
#
_entry.id   AF-A0A5D3BCH6-F1
#
_cell.length_a   1.000
_cell.length_b   1.000
_cell.length_c   1.000
_cell.angle_alpha   90.00
_cell.angle_beta   90.00
_cell.angle_gamma   90.00
#
_symmetry.space_group_name_H-M   'P 1'
#
loop_
_entity.id
_entity.type
_entity.pdbx_description
1 polymer ?
#
loop_
_entity_poly.entity_id
_entity_poly.type
_entity_poly.pdbx_seq_one_letter_code
_entity_poly.pdbx_strand_id
1 'polypeptide(L)'
;MDFGYGVGKEYVQIFFSRIPHVCPFYNCGYNCYISLELFILQLVSEWVVIRSLIDGIREGNSTTRPPLLDGGNYGYWKSRTEAFLMSLDMRCWRAIISGWEHPTKKDETCKITQKYELKWTSEEDDAAIGNSRALNTLFNVIDPNIFKLINTCKLAKVAWDTLEVAFEATSKVKISRLQILTSRFKALQMTKEETIAEFNVRVLDITNESNALEEKIFDSKLVGKVLRSLPSKFNMKVTAIEEANDL
;
A
#
# COMPACT_ATOMS: atom_id res chain seq x y z
N MET A 1 22.48 11.61 -12.53
CA MET A 1 22.77 11.41 -11.10
C MET A 1 21.99 10.19 -10.67
N ASP A 2 22.61 9.02 -10.85
CA ASP A 2 22.05 7.73 -10.46
C ASP A 2 22.53 7.41 -9.05
N PHE A 3 21.63 7.44 -8.08
CA PHE A 3 21.85 6.87 -6.75
C PHE A 3 20.69 5.92 -6.48
N GLY A 4 20.96 4.61 -6.39
CA GLY A 4 19.94 3.66 -5.92
C GLY A 4 20.18 2.17 -6.14
N TYR A 5 21.02 1.77 -7.10
CA TYR A 5 21.20 0.33 -7.42
C TYR A 5 22.48 -0.32 -6.86
N GLY A 6 23.36 0.45 -6.20
CA GLY A 6 24.67 -0.04 -5.74
C GLY A 6 24.70 -0.61 -4.32
N VAL A 7 23.85 -0.13 -3.42
CA VAL A 7 23.98 -0.41 -1.97
C VAL A 7 23.60 -1.85 -1.62
N GLY A 8 22.66 -2.45 -2.35
CA GLY A 8 22.21 -3.82 -2.09
C GLY A 8 23.25 -4.90 -2.40
N LYS A 9 24.11 -4.69 -3.41
CA LYS A 9 25.15 -5.67 -3.77
C LYS A 9 26.35 -5.59 -2.83
N GLU A 10 26.78 -4.40 -2.44
CA GLU A 10 27.84 -4.22 -1.44
C GLU A 10 27.44 -4.74 -0.06
N TYR A 11 26.18 -4.54 0.36
CA TYR A 11 25.72 -5.11 1.63
C TYR A 11 25.69 -6.63 1.60
N VAL A 12 25.22 -7.24 0.51
CA VAL A 12 25.25 -8.69 0.33
C VAL A 12 26.69 -9.21 0.27
N GLN A 13 27.62 -8.56 -0.44
CA GLN A 13 29.03 -8.95 -0.51
C GLN A 13 29.77 -8.77 0.83
N ILE A 14 29.49 -7.70 1.57
CA ILE A 14 30.02 -7.49 2.93
C ILE A 14 29.45 -8.55 3.88
N PHE A 15 28.18 -8.92 3.73
CA PHE A 15 27.53 -10.03 4.45
C PHE A 15 28.19 -11.39 4.17
N PHE A 16 28.49 -11.69 2.90
CA PHE A 16 29.18 -12.92 2.50
C PHE A 16 30.67 -12.93 2.90
N SER A 17 31.33 -11.76 2.98
CA SER A 17 32.74 -11.64 3.38
C SER A 17 33.02 -11.81 4.87
N ARG A 18 31.96 -11.72 5.71
CA ARG A 18 32.02 -11.99 7.16
C ARG A 18 31.62 -13.41 7.54
N ILE A 19 31.33 -14.25 6.54
CA ILE A 19 31.22 -15.70 6.73
C ILE A 19 32.63 -16.22 7.04
N PRO A 20 32.88 -16.81 8.22
CA PRO A 20 34.14 -17.48 8.47
C PRO A 20 34.31 -18.56 7.39
N HIS A 21 35.45 -18.55 6.69
CA HIS A 21 35.83 -19.61 5.76
C HIS A 21 35.50 -20.96 6.41
N VAL A 22 34.65 -21.73 5.73
CA VAL A 22 34.23 -23.08 6.12
C VAL A 22 35.49 -23.86 6.51
N CYS A 23 35.57 -24.23 7.78
CA CYS A 23 36.69 -24.96 8.34
C CYS A 23 36.89 -26.26 7.52
N PRO A 24 38.04 -26.52 6.90
CA PRO A 24 38.23 -27.63 5.96
C PRO A 24 38.42 -28.99 6.65
N PHE A 25 38.09 -29.12 7.94
CA PHE A 25 38.27 -30.35 8.70
C PHE A 25 36.96 -31.13 8.85
N TYR A 26 36.89 -32.24 8.12
CA TYR A 26 35.98 -33.38 8.37
C TYR A 26 36.22 -33.94 9.78
N ASN A 27 35.67 -33.29 10.81
CA ASN A 27 35.29 -33.84 12.14
C ASN A 27 35.10 -32.74 13.19
N CYS A 28 34.10 -31.87 13.01
CA CYS A 28 33.63 -31.07 14.14
C CYS A 28 32.10 -31.18 14.25
N GLY A 29 31.67 -32.04 15.16
CA GLY A 29 30.29 -32.09 15.61
C GLY A 29 29.91 -30.79 16.32
N TYR A 30 28.62 -30.46 16.26
CA TYR A 30 27.92 -29.46 17.07
C TYR A 30 28.20 -27.96 16.80
N ASN A 31 29.28 -27.55 16.12
CA ASN A 31 29.64 -26.12 16.01
C ASN A 31 29.32 -25.40 14.68
N CYS A 32 28.69 -26.04 13.69
CA CYS A 32 28.22 -25.35 12.47
C CYS A 32 26.76 -24.87 12.54
N TYR A 33 25.93 -25.47 13.40
CA TYR A 33 24.50 -25.13 13.53
C TYR A 33 24.24 -23.81 14.28
N ILE A 34 25.12 -23.47 15.21
CA ILE A 34 25.03 -22.25 16.04
C ILE A 34 25.22 -20.97 15.20
N SER A 35 25.94 -21.06 14.08
CA SER A 35 26.25 -19.90 13.24
C SER A 35 25.07 -19.39 12.40
N LEU A 36 24.06 -20.21 12.10
CA LEU A 36 22.88 -19.80 11.33
C LEU A 36 21.76 -19.30 12.24
N GLU A 37 21.61 -19.92 13.41
CA GLU A 37 20.67 -19.54 14.48
C GLU A 37 20.96 -18.14 15.03
N LEU A 38 22.24 -17.87 15.35
CA LEU A 38 22.67 -16.55 15.84
C LEU A 38 22.55 -15.46 14.77
N PHE A 39 22.61 -15.81 13.48
CA PHE A 39 22.54 -14.87 12.37
C PHE A 39 21.11 -14.38 12.08
N ILE A 40 20.11 -15.27 12.19
CA ILE A 40 18.70 -14.90 12.08
C ILE A 40 18.27 -14.06 13.30
N LEU A 41 18.73 -14.41 14.50
CA LEU A 41 18.39 -13.69 15.73
C LEU A 41 19.01 -12.27 15.79
N GLN A 42 20.25 -12.09 15.30
CA GLN A 42 20.91 -10.78 15.25
C GLN A 42 20.26 -9.82 14.24
N LEU A 43 19.81 -10.32 13.10
CA LEU A 43 19.11 -9.52 12.09
C LEU A 43 17.71 -9.09 12.55
N VAL A 44 17.01 -9.96 13.28
CA VAL A 44 15.66 -9.67 13.78
C VAL A 44 15.71 -8.64 14.91
N SER A 45 16.70 -8.72 15.81
CA SER A 45 16.79 -7.81 16.95
C SER A 45 17.14 -6.36 16.57
N GLU A 46 18.10 -6.15 15.66
CA GLU A 46 18.50 -4.81 15.22
C GLU A 46 17.42 -4.12 14.35
N TRP A 47 16.63 -4.90 13.58
CA TRP A 47 15.51 -4.38 12.78
C TRP A 47 14.27 -4.02 13.61
N VAL A 48 14.00 -4.75 14.71
CA VAL A 48 12.83 -4.53 15.58
C VAL A 48 12.91 -3.20 16.34
N VAL A 49 14.10 -2.82 16.81
CA VAL A 49 14.31 -1.60 17.61
C VAL A 49 14.14 -0.32 16.79
N ILE A 50 14.63 -0.29 15.55
CA ILE A 50 14.52 0.88 14.66
C ILE A 50 13.05 1.11 14.23
N ARG A 51 12.25 0.04 14.17
CA ARG A 51 10.87 0.08 13.69
C ARG A 51 9.84 0.42 14.78
N SER A 52 10.12 0.04 16.02
CA SER A 52 9.30 0.33 17.21
C SER A 52 9.08 1.84 17.45
N LEU A 53 10.01 2.69 17.01
CA LEU A 53 9.93 4.14 17.14
C LEU A 53 8.96 4.83 16.16
N ILE A 54 8.42 4.13 15.15
CA ILE A 54 7.58 4.72 14.09
C ILE A 54 6.07 4.49 14.31
N ASP A 55 5.68 3.48 15.10
CA ASP A 55 4.27 3.05 15.26
C ASP A 55 3.47 3.81 16.35
N GLY A 56 3.96 4.96 16.83
CA GLY A 56 3.32 5.75 17.88
C GLY A 56 2.36 6.82 17.35
N ILE A 57 1.08 6.73 17.79
CA ILE A 57 0.00 7.73 17.76
C ILE A 57 -0.98 7.62 16.56
N ARG A 58 -2.12 6.93 16.76
CA ARG A 58 -3.33 7.08 15.91
C ARG A 58 -4.22 8.18 16.49
N GLU A 59 -3.98 9.42 16.07
CA GLU A 59 -4.88 10.54 16.28
C GLU A 59 -6.13 10.45 15.37
N GLY A 60 -7.20 11.13 15.76
CA GLY A 60 -8.40 11.27 14.94
C GLY A 60 -8.14 12.06 13.65
N ASN A 61 -8.83 11.72 12.57
CA ASN A 61 -8.66 12.39 11.28
C ASN A 61 -9.25 13.81 11.27
N SER A 62 -8.68 14.69 10.45
CA SER A 62 -9.21 16.05 10.24
C SER A 62 -10.66 16.04 9.73
N THR A 63 -11.49 16.92 10.30
CA THR A 63 -12.86 17.21 9.84
C THR A 63 -12.92 18.29 8.77
N THR A 64 -11.85 19.07 8.62
CA THR A 64 -11.78 20.23 7.71
C THR A 64 -11.01 19.92 6.43
N ARG A 65 -10.24 18.84 6.41
CA ARG A 65 -9.44 18.41 5.25
C ARG A 65 -9.54 16.90 5.05
N PRO A 66 -9.95 16.43 3.87
CA PRO A 66 -9.93 15.00 3.54
C PRO A 66 -8.48 14.52 3.34
N PRO A 67 -8.24 13.18 3.39
CA PRO A 67 -6.91 12.62 3.21
C PRO A 67 -6.32 12.94 1.83
N LEU A 68 -5.00 12.97 1.73
CA LEU A 68 -4.29 13.08 0.46
C LEU A 68 -4.30 11.71 -0.25
N LEU A 69 -4.62 11.66 -1.53
CA LEU A 69 -4.43 10.46 -2.35
C LEU A 69 -2.95 10.29 -2.65
N ASP A 70 -2.37 9.18 -2.18
CA ASP A 70 -0.94 8.83 -2.34
C ASP A 70 -0.73 7.62 -3.28
N GLY A 71 -1.82 7.09 -3.84
CA GLY A 71 -1.83 5.93 -4.74
C GLY A 71 -1.99 4.59 -4.03
N GLY A 72 -1.61 4.48 -2.76
CA GLY A 72 -1.77 3.27 -1.95
C GLY A 72 -3.11 3.23 -1.21
N ASN A 73 -3.73 4.38 -0.99
CA ASN A 73 -4.88 4.55 -0.09
C ASN A 73 -6.23 4.82 -0.79
N TYR A 74 -6.37 4.55 -2.10
CA TYR A 74 -7.53 4.98 -2.89
C TYR A 74 -8.90 4.61 -2.29
N GLY A 75 -9.09 3.37 -1.83
CA GLY A 75 -10.38 2.96 -1.25
C GLY A 75 -10.79 3.79 -0.03
N TYR A 76 -9.82 4.08 0.86
CA TYR A 76 -10.03 4.95 2.01
C TYR A 76 -10.23 6.41 1.59
N TRP A 77 -9.39 6.91 0.67
CA TRP A 77 -9.49 8.26 0.13
C TRP A 77 -10.85 8.53 -0.53
N LYS A 78 -11.36 7.59 -1.33
CA LYS A 78 -12.62 7.71 -2.07
C LYS A 78 -13.79 7.94 -1.12
N SER A 79 -13.96 7.07 -0.12
CA SER A 79 -15.05 7.18 0.86
C SER A 79 -14.96 8.47 1.69
N ARG A 80 -13.75 8.90 2.07
CA ARG A 80 -13.57 10.13 2.84
C ARG A 80 -13.82 11.39 2.02
N THR A 81 -13.38 11.41 0.77
CA THR A 81 -13.54 12.56 -0.13
C THR A 81 -15.00 12.72 -0.57
N GLU A 82 -15.70 11.62 -0.83
CA GLU A 82 -17.15 11.63 -1.09
C GLU A 82 -17.92 12.24 0.09
N ALA A 83 -17.71 11.73 1.30
CA ALA A 83 -18.36 12.26 2.51
C ALA A 83 -18.04 13.74 2.74
N PHE A 84 -16.80 14.15 2.47
CA PHE A 84 -16.38 15.55 2.60
C PHE A 84 -17.05 16.47 1.57
N LEU A 85 -17.16 16.05 0.30
CA LEU A 85 -17.84 16.82 -0.73
C LEU A 85 -19.33 16.99 -0.43
N MET A 86 -19.97 15.93 0.07
CA MET A 86 -21.38 15.97 0.48
C MET A 86 -21.61 16.91 1.68
N SER A 87 -20.71 16.90 2.67
CA SER A 87 -20.82 17.77 3.84
C SER A 87 -20.46 19.24 3.55
N LEU A 88 -19.54 19.48 2.60
CA LEU A 88 -19.14 20.81 2.18
C LEU A 88 -20.29 21.53 1.45
N ASP A 89 -20.82 20.90 0.41
CA ASP A 89 -21.96 21.40 -0.35
C ASP A 89 -22.49 20.31 -1.27
N MET A 90 -23.76 19.93 -1.10
CA MET A 90 -24.40 18.88 -1.89
C MET A 90 -24.37 19.15 -3.41
N ARG A 91 -24.27 20.42 -3.84
CA ARG A 91 -24.09 20.78 -5.26
C ARG A 91 -22.78 20.25 -5.83
N CYS A 92 -21.72 20.14 -5.02
CA CYS A 92 -20.44 19.58 -5.44
C CYS A 92 -20.58 18.11 -5.82
N TRP A 93 -21.21 17.33 -4.93
CA TRP A 93 -21.42 15.90 -5.18
C TRP A 93 -22.36 15.65 -6.37
N ARG A 94 -23.43 16.45 -6.50
CA ARG A 94 -24.32 16.40 -7.67
C ARG A 94 -23.58 16.71 -8.98
N ALA A 95 -22.66 17.68 -8.99
CA ALA A 95 -21.87 17.99 -10.18
C ALA A 95 -20.95 16.85 -10.61
N ILE A 96 -20.43 16.05 -9.67
CA ILE A 96 -19.66 14.83 -9.97
C ILE A 96 -20.56 13.73 -10.53
N ILE A 97 -21.73 13.48 -9.92
CA ILE A 97 -22.64 12.42 -10.37
C ILE A 97 -23.24 12.76 -11.74
N SER A 98 -23.93 13.89 -11.83
CA SER A 98 -24.70 14.28 -13.02
C SER A 98 -23.81 14.81 -14.13
N GLY A 99 -22.65 15.36 -13.79
CA GLY A 99 -21.83 16.12 -14.72
C GLY A 99 -22.39 17.53 -14.88
N TRP A 100 -21.50 18.52 -14.84
CA TRP A 100 -21.85 19.87 -15.23
C TRP A 100 -21.63 20.04 -16.73
N GLU A 101 -22.60 20.68 -17.38
CA GLU A 101 -22.49 21.11 -18.77
C GLU A 101 -22.55 22.63 -18.81
N HIS A 102 -21.78 23.22 -19.72
CA HIS A 102 -21.79 24.66 -19.89
C HIS A 102 -23.17 25.12 -20.37
N PRO A 103 -23.79 26.13 -19.73
CA PRO A 103 -25.08 26.68 -20.17
C PRO A 103 -25.07 27.08 -21.65
N THR A 104 -26.14 26.73 -22.36
CA THR A 104 -26.29 26.99 -23.80
C THR A 104 -27.59 27.73 -24.09
N LYS A 105 -27.62 28.46 -25.20
CA LYS A 105 -28.81 29.14 -25.71
C LYS A 105 -29.05 28.70 -27.15
N LYS A 106 -30.32 28.64 -27.55
CA LYS A 106 -30.74 28.47 -28.95
C LYS A 106 -31.04 29.84 -29.54
N ASP A 107 -30.46 30.14 -30.70
CA ASP A 107 -30.84 31.32 -31.47
C ASP A 107 -32.10 31.09 -32.31
N GLU A 108 -32.60 32.15 -32.95
CA GLU A 108 -33.78 32.13 -33.83
C GLU A 108 -33.62 31.17 -35.02
N THR A 109 -32.38 30.76 -35.34
CA THR A 109 -32.06 29.79 -36.38
C THR A 109 -31.87 28.36 -35.84
N CYS A 110 -32.30 28.10 -34.60
CA CYS A 110 -32.15 26.83 -33.88
C CYS A 110 -30.69 26.38 -33.64
N LYS A 111 -29.70 27.25 -33.81
CA LYS A 111 -28.30 26.93 -33.55
C LYS A 111 -28.01 27.10 -32.06
N ILE A 112 -27.37 26.07 -31.49
CA ILE A 112 -26.97 26.03 -30.07
C ILE A 112 -25.62 26.72 -29.93
N THR A 113 -25.53 27.72 -29.05
CA THR A 113 -24.29 28.43 -28.72
C THR A 113 -24.12 28.51 -27.21
N GLN A 114 -22.87 28.60 -26.74
CA GLN A 114 -22.60 28.79 -25.31
C GLN A 114 -23.15 30.15 -24.84
N LYS A 115 -23.77 30.13 -23.67
CA LYS A 115 -24.34 31.31 -23.03
C LYS A 115 -23.26 32.01 -22.23
N TYR A 116 -23.10 33.31 -22.44
CA TYR A 116 -22.17 34.14 -21.66
C TYR A 116 -22.52 34.10 -20.16
N GLU A 117 -21.49 34.05 -19.31
CA GLU A 117 -21.55 33.82 -17.86
C GLU A 117 -22.48 34.81 -17.16
N LEU A 118 -22.40 36.11 -17.49
CA LEU A 118 -23.26 37.14 -16.87
C LEU A 118 -24.75 37.01 -17.22
N LYS A 119 -25.11 36.12 -18.16
CA LYS A 119 -26.51 35.85 -18.51
C LYS A 119 -27.05 34.59 -17.86
N TRP A 120 -26.23 33.84 -17.13
CA TRP A 120 -26.65 32.59 -16.50
C TRP A 120 -27.81 32.82 -15.53
N THR A 121 -28.73 31.87 -15.45
CA THR A 121 -29.74 31.86 -14.39
C THR A 121 -29.10 31.48 -13.06
N SER A 122 -29.81 31.71 -11.95
CA SER A 122 -29.30 31.32 -10.63
C SER A 122 -28.98 29.84 -10.56
N GLU A 123 -29.76 28.99 -11.23
CA GLU A 123 -29.59 27.54 -11.24
C GLU A 123 -28.38 27.10 -12.08
N GLU A 124 -28.16 27.76 -13.22
CA GLU A 124 -27.00 27.55 -14.08
C GLU A 124 -25.70 27.95 -13.35
N ASP A 125 -25.73 29.08 -12.64
CA ASP A 125 -24.61 29.56 -11.83
C ASP A 125 -24.34 28.64 -10.63
N ASP A 126 -25.39 28.21 -9.91
CA ASP A 126 -25.28 27.25 -8.81
C ASP A 126 -24.66 25.92 -9.24
N ALA A 127 -24.99 25.44 -10.44
CA ALA A 127 -24.40 24.22 -10.99
C ALA A 127 -22.92 24.42 -11.34
N ALA A 128 -22.55 25.57 -11.91
CA ALA A 128 -21.16 25.91 -12.22
C ALA A 128 -20.30 26.09 -10.97
N ILE A 129 -20.87 26.69 -9.91
CA ILE A 129 -20.25 26.80 -8.58
C ILE A 129 -20.00 25.41 -8.00
N GLY A 130 -20.99 24.51 -8.07
CA GLY A 130 -20.86 23.12 -7.63
C GLY A 130 -19.70 22.40 -8.33
N ASN A 131 -19.62 22.50 -9.67
CA ASN A 131 -18.52 21.91 -10.43
C ASN A 131 -17.15 22.50 -10.05
N SER A 132 -17.04 23.82 -9.99
CA SER A 132 -15.78 24.51 -9.71
C SER A 132 -15.26 24.18 -8.31
N ARG A 133 -16.15 24.15 -7.31
CA ARG A 133 -15.80 23.80 -5.92
C ARG A 133 -15.42 22.33 -5.78
N ALA A 134 -16.15 21.43 -6.44
CA ALA A 134 -15.82 20.01 -6.48
C ALA A 134 -14.43 19.78 -7.11
N LEU A 135 -14.18 20.37 -8.28
CA LEU A 135 -12.90 20.24 -8.98
C LEU A 135 -11.74 20.80 -8.15
N ASN A 136 -11.91 21.98 -7.57
CA ASN A 136 -10.91 22.56 -6.66
C ASN A 136 -10.64 21.66 -5.45
N THR A 137 -11.68 21.03 -4.89
CA THR A 137 -11.50 20.07 -3.80
C THR A 137 -10.66 18.88 -4.28
N LEU A 138 -10.98 18.28 -5.42
CA LEU A 138 -10.20 17.16 -5.99
C LEU A 138 -8.74 17.52 -6.21
N PHE A 139 -8.44 18.73 -6.70
CA PHE A 139 -7.06 19.19 -6.89
C PHE A 139 -6.28 19.34 -5.57
N ASN A 140 -6.94 19.68 -4.47
CA ASN A 140 -6.28 19.91 -3.17
C ASN A 140 -6.04 18.63 -2.36
N VAL A 141 -6.59 17.50 -2.79
CA VAL A 141 -6.64 16.26 -2.01
C VAL A 141 -5.91 15.12 -2.70
N ILE A 142 -5.07 15.44 -3.68
CA ILE A 142 -4.25 14.48 -4.43
C ILE A 142 -2.78 14.90 -4.44
N ASP A 143 -1.89 13.91 -4.45
CA ASP A 143 -0.46 14.14 -4.61
C ASP A 143 -0.11 14.81 -5.96
N PRO A 144 0.92 15.66 -6.04
CA PRO A 144 1.33 16.31 -7.29
C PRO A 144 1.61 15.37 -8.48
N ASN A 145 2.01 14.12 -8.25
CA ASN A 145 2.18 13.15 -9.34
C ASN A 145 0.84 12.68 -9.90
N ILE A 146 -0.16 12.52 -9.03
CA ILE A 146 -1.53 12.14 -9.38
C ILE A 146 -2.26 13.32 -10.00
N PHE A 147 -1.98 14.55 -9.55
CA PHE A 147 -2.51 15.77 -10.14
C PHE A 147 -2.28 15.86 -11.64
N LYS A 148 -1.14 15.39 -12.15
CA LYS A 148 -0.84 15.35 -13.59
C LYS A 148 -1.85 14.53 -14.41
N LEU A 149 -2.58 13.60 -13.78
CA LEU A 149 -3.62 12.81 -14.45
C LEU A 149 -4.89 13.62 -14.73
N ILE A 150 -5.19 14.62 -13.89
CA ILE A 150 -6.46 15.36 -13.93
C ILE A 150 -6.29 16.87 -14.09
N ASN A 151 -5.07 17.38 -14.22
CA ASN A 151 -4.77 18.82 -14.29
C ASN A 151 -5.45 19.53 -15.48
N THR A 152 -5.74 18.81 -16.57
CA THR A 152 -6.45 19.35 -17.73
C THR A 152 -7.97 19.22 -17.63
N CYS A 153 -8.49 18.54 -16.61
CA CYS A 153 -9.93 18.36 -16.42
C CYS A 153 -10.59 19.68 -16.04
N LYS A 154 -11.63 20.06 -16.79
CA LYS A 154 -12.49 21.22 -16.47
C LYS A 154 -13.77 20.83 -15.74
N LEU A 155 -14.12 19.56 -15.80
CA LEU A 155 -15.31 18.98 -15.20
C LEU A 155 -14.89 18.12 -14.01
N ALA A 156 -15.49 18.37 -12.85
CA ALA A 156 -15.26 17.59 -11.64
C ALA A 156 -15.59 16.11 -11.85
N LYS A 157 -16.65 15.82 -12.61
CA LYS A 157 -17.01 14.46 -13.03
C LYS A 157 -15.87 13.77 -13.78
N VAL A 158 -15.34 14.41 -14.82
CA VAL A 158 -14.25 13.82 -15.61
C VAL A 158 -13.01 13.58 -14.77
N ALA A 159 -12.67 14.52 -13.87
CA ALA A 159 -11.57 14.33 -12.92
C ALA A 159 -11.82 13.12 -11.99
N TRP A 160 -13.00 13.03 -11.39
CA TRP A 160 -13.38 11.92 -10.51
C TRP A 160 -13.36 10.58 -11.24
N ASP A 161 -14.00 10.49 -12.40
CA ASP A 161 -14.07 9.27 -13.21
C ASP A 161 -12.66 8.83 -13.65
N THR A 162 -11.77 9.78 -13.98
CA THR A 162 -10.37 9.48 -14.32
C THR A 162 -9.62 8.87 -13.14
N LEU A 163 -9.80 9.41 -11.92
CA LEU A 163 -9.21 8.84 -10.71
C LEU A 163 -9.80 7.47 -10.40
N GLU A 164 -11.10 7.28 -10.59
CA GLU A 164 -11.76 5.98 -10.40
C GLU A 164 -11.21 4.92 -11.33
N VAL A 165 -11.08 5.21 -12.63
CA VAL A 165 -10.50 4.27 -13.59
C VAL A 165 -9.03 3.96 -13.25
N ALA A 166 -8.23 4.98 -12.92
CA ALA A 166 -6.80 4.80 -12.66
C ALA A 166 -6.51 3.97 -11.40
N PHE A 167 -7.27 4.20 -10.32
CA PHE A 167 -6.95 3.63 -9.01
C PHE A 167 -7.88 2.50 -8.58
N GLU A 168 -9.10 2.41 -9.08
CA GLU A 168 -10.00 1.32 -8.67
C GLU A 168 -9.57 -0.03 -9.25
N ALA A 169 -9.09 -0.06 -10.50
CA ALA A 169 -8.50 -1.26 -11.08
C ALA A 169 -7.28 -1.72 -10.28
N THR A 170 -6.37 -0.78 -9.97
CA THR A 170 -5.15 -1.04 -9.21
C THR A 170 -5.46 -1.49 -7.78
N SER A 171 -6.41 -0.84 -7.11
CA SER A 171 -6.85 -1.18 -5.75
C SER A 171 -7.52 -2.55 -5.71
N LYS A 172 -8.41 -2.89 -6.66
CA LYS A 172 -9.05 -4.21 -6.71
C LYS A 172 -8.03 -5.32 -6.93
N VAL A 173 -7.07 -5.10 -7.82
CA VAL A 173 -5.96 -6.04 -8.04
C VAL A 173 -5.10 -6.18 -6.79
N LYS A 174 -4.71 -5.07 -6.15
CA LYS A 174 -3.95 -5.07 -4.89
C LYS A 174 -4.68 -5.85 -3.80
N ILE A 175 -5.97 -5.58 -3.57
CA ILE A 175 -6.81 -6.28 -2.58
C ILE A 175 -6.91 -7.77 -2.90
N SER A 176 -7.18 -8.14 -4.14
CA SER A 176 -7.27 -9.55 -4.55
C SER A 176 -5.96 -10.29 -4.30
N ARG A 177 -4.82 -9.68 -4.66
CA ARG A 177 -3.50 -10.24 -4.38
C ARG A 177 -3.23 -10.36 -2.89
N LEU A 178 -3.60 -9.37 -2.09
CA LEU A 178 -3.50 -9.44 -0.62
C LEU A 178 -4.35 -10.55 -0.02
N GLN A 179 -5.56 -10.80 -0.54
CA GLN A 179 -6.41 -11.91 -0.09
C GLN A 179 -5.81 -13.27 -0.42
N ILE A 180 -5.25 -13.44 -1.63
CA ILE A 180 -4.53 -14.65 -2.04
C ILE A 180 -3.29 -14.85 -1.16
N LEU A 181 -2.50 -13.78 -0.97
CA LEU A 181 -1.31 -13.81 -0.14
C LEU A 181 -1.63 -14.16 1.31
N THR A 182 -2.69 -13.58 1.87
CA THR A 182 -3.19 -13.90 3.22
C THR A 182 -3.61 -15.35 3.31
N SER A 183 -4.26 -15.90 2.28
CA SER A 183 -4.65 -17.31 2.23
C SER A 183 -3.43 -18.22 2.16
N ARG A 184 -2.43 -17.90 1.31
CA ARG A 184 -1.15 -18.61 1.23
C ARG A 184 -0.39 -18.57 2.55
N PHE A 185 -0.34 -17.40 3.20
CA PHE A 185 0.28 -17.24 4.51
C PHE A 185 -0.44 -18.05 5.58
N LYS A 186 -1.79 -18.07 5.62
CA LYS A 186 -2.55 -18.88 6.57
C LYS A 186 -2.34 -20.39 6.34
N ALA A 187 -2.34 -20.82 5.07
CA ALA A 187 -2.15 -22.21 4.67
C ALA A 187 -0.69 -22.67 4.68
N LEU A 188 0.27 -21.76 4.95
CA LEU A 188 1.69 -22.10 5.01
C LEU A 188 1.90 -23.20 6.06
N GLN A 189 2.44 -24.31 5.60
CA GLN A 189 2.78 -25.53 6.34
C GLN A 189 3.91 -26.20 5.58
N MET A 190 4.94 -26.66 6.29
CA MET A 190 6.04 -27.43 5.70
C MET A 190 5.61 -28.89 5.56
N THR A 191 5.83 -29.49 4.39
CA THR A 191 5.46 -30.89 4.18
C THR A 191 6.52 -31.84 4.74
N LYS A 192 6.24 -33.16 4.76
CA LYS A 192 7.20 -34.14 5.29
C LYS A 192 8.36 -34.37 4.33
N GLU A 193 8.09 -34.23 3.03
CA GLU A 193 8.99 -34.47 1.90
C GLU A 193 9.80 -33.22 1.53
N GLU A 194 9.34 -32.04 1.95
CA GLU A 194 10.01 -30.77 1.69
C GLU A 194 11.22 -30.55 2.61
N THR A 195 12.29 -29.99 2.04
CA THR A 195 13.48 -29.57 2.77
C THR A 195 13.29 -28.20 3.43
N ILE A 196 14.08 -27.91 4.47
CA ILE A 196 14.04 -26.59 5.13
C ILE A 196 14.35 -25.46 4.14
N ALA A 197 15.24 -25.70 3.18
CA ALA A 197 15.61 -24.71 2.17
C ALA A 197 14.42 -24.37 1.25
N GLU A 198 13.70 -25.39 0.76
CA GLU A 198 12.50 -25.20 -0.08
C GLU A 198 11.38 -24.49 0.70
N PHE A 199 11.19 -24.85 1.96
CA PHE A 199 10.24 -24.17 2.83
C PHE A 199 10.60 -22.69 3.03
N ASN A 200 11.88 -22.38 3.27
CA ASN A 200 12.37 -21.02 3.42
C ASN A 200 12.19 -20.18 2.16
N VAL A 201 12.35 -20.77 0.97
CA VAL A 201 12.05 -20.06 -0.30
C VAL A 201 10.58 -19.64 -0.34
N ARG A 202 9.64 -20.52 0.04
CA ARG A 202 8.21 -20.17 0.08
C ARG A 202 7.88 -19.08 1.10
N VAL A 203 8.56 -19.09 2.26
CA VAL A 203 8.44 -18.02 3.27
C VAL A 203 8.93 -16.69 2.69
N LEU A 204 10.09 -16.70 2.03
CA LEU A 204 10.68 -15.52 1.42
C LEU A 204 9.80 -14.96 0.30
N ASP A 205 9.22 -15.82 -0.54
CA ASP A 205 8.29 -15.41 -1.60
C ASP A 205 7.07 -14.68 -1.04
N ILE A 206 6.49 -15.19 0.06
CA ILE A 206 5.34 -14.55 0.73
C ILE A 206 5.74 -13.18 1.30
N THR A 207 6.90 -13.09 1.95
CA THR A 207 7.39 -11.83 2.53
C THR A 207 7.73 -10.80 1.45
N ASN A 208 8.36 -11.21 0.36
CA ASN A 208 8.67 -10.34 -0.77
C ASN A 208 7.39 -9.83 -1.44
N GLU A 209 6.40 -10.69 -1.65
CA GLU A 209 5.11 -10.29 -2.23
C GLU A 209 4.31 -9.39 -1.29
N SER A 210 4.36 -9.62 0.03
CA SER A 210 3.80 -8.74 1.06
C SER A 210 4.42 -7.34 1.00
N ASN A 211 5.75 -7.25 0.91
CA ASN A 211 6.46 -5.98 0.79
C ASN A 211 6.14 -5.26 -0.53
N ALA A 212 6.06 -6.00 -1.64
CA ALA A 212 5.69 -5.43 -2.94
C ALA A 212 4.26 -4.89 -2.99
N LEU A 213 3.36 -5.41 -2.15
CA LEU A 213 1.99 -4.92 -2.00
C LEU A 213 1.86 -3.86 -0.88
N GLU A 214 2.98 -3.38 -0.32
CA GLU A 214 3.03 -2.40 0.78
C GLU A 214 2.27 -2.81 2.05
N GLU A 215 1.92 -4.09 2.19
CA GLU A 215 1.20 -4.64 3.34
C GLU A 215 2.17 -5.53 4.12
N LYS A 216 3.01 -4.92 4.96
CA LYS A 216 4.10 -5.64 5.62
C LYS A 216 3.58 -6.63 6.65
N ILE A 217 3.94 -7.91 6.48
CA ILE A 217 3.79 -8.91 7.54
C ILE A 217 4.79 -8.58 8.65
N PHE A 218 4.29 -8.45 9.89
CA PHE A 218 5.16 -8.22 11.05
C PHE A 218 6.04 -9.43 11.34
N ASP A 219 7.28 -9.18 11.72
CA ASP A 219 8.28 -10.22 11.95
C ASP A 219 7.83 -11.20 13.05
N SER A 220 7.20 -10.72 14.12
CA SER A 220 6.60 -11.57 15.17
C SER A 220 5.52 -12.51 14.62
N LYS A 221 4.66 -12.00 13.75
CA LYS A 221 3.61 -12.77 13.08
C LYS A 221 4.21 -13.79 12.12
N LEU A 222 5.28 -13.41 11.40
CA LEU A 222 6.01 -14.28 10.48
C LEU A 222 6.72 -15.42 11.22
N VAL A 223 7.54 -15.09 12.22
CA VAL A 223 8.28 -16.06 13.05
C VAL A 223 7.31 -17.03 13.72
N GLY A 224 6.29 -16.52 14.41
CA GLY A 224 5.31 -17.38 15.05
C GLY A 224 4.57 -18.27 14.04
N LYS A 225 4.29 -17.76 12.82
CA LYS A 225 3.68 -18.58 11.77
C LYS A 225 4.66 -19.66 11.27
N VAL A 226 5.93 -19.32 11.05
CA VAL A 226 6.97 -20.25 10.60
C VAL A 226 7.15 -21.38 11.61
N LEU A 227 7.32 -21.07 12.90
CA LEU A 227 7.47 -22.06 13.98
C LEU A 227 6.27 -23.03 14.03
N ARG A 228 5.04 -22.51 13.97
CA ARG A 228 3.80 -23.31 13.91
C ARG A 228 3.60 -24.09 12.60
N SER A 229 4.43 -23.84 11.59
CA SER A 229 4.35 -24.49 10.28
C SER A 229 5.35 -25.64 10.14
N LEU A 230 6.26 -25.80 11.11
CA LEU A 230 7.26 -26.86 11.09
C LEU A 230 6.64 -28.21 11.50
N PRO A 231 7.10 -29.33 10.92
CA PRO A 231 6.64 -30.67 11.33
C PRO A 231 7.06 -30.99 12.76
N SER A 232 6.32 -31.91 13.40
CA SER A 232 6.52 -32.29 14.81
C SER A 232 7.93 -32.75 15.18
N LYS A 233 8.73 -33.20 14.20
CA LYS A 233 10.16 -33.54 14.38
C LYS A 233 11.01 -32.36 14.87
N PHE A 234 10.53 -31.13 14.73
CA PHE A 234 11.23 -29.93 15.19
C PHE A 234 10.71 -29.37 16.52
N ASN A 235 9.69 -30.00 17.15
CA ASN A 235 9.04 -29.46 18.35
C ASN A 235 10.01 -29.12 19.47
N MET A 236 10.99 -30.00 19.77
CA MET A 236 12.00 -29.73 20.81
C MET A 236 12.81 -28.46 20.54
N LYS A 237 13.11 -28.17 19.26
CA LYS A 237 13.84 -26.95 18.87
C LYS A 237 12.94 -25.72 18.91
N VAL A 238 11.69 -25.87 18.50
CA VAL A 238 10.69 -24.79 18.54
C VAL A 238 10.48 -24.33 19.99
N THR A 239 10.27 -25.25 20.93
CA THR A 239 10.10 -24.93 22.35
C THR A 239 11.30 -24.19 22.92
N ALA A 240 12.52 -24.63 22.61
CA ALA A 240 13.73 -23.94 23.06
C ALA A 240 13.84 -22.50 22.51
N ILE A 241 13.41 -22.26 21.28
CA ILE A 241 13.40 -20.92 20.65
C ILE A 241 12.31 -20.03 21.27
N GLU A 242 11.11 -20.58 21.52
CA GLU A 242 10.01 -19.86 22.17
C GLU A 242 10.39 -19.46 23.61
N GLU A 243 10.98 -20.38 24.38
CA GLU A 243 11.47 -20.12 25.75
C GLU A 243 12.62 -19.10 25.79
N ALA A 244 13.53 -19.15 24.82
CA ALA A 244 14.68 -18.24 24.78
C ALA A 244 14.33 -16.81 24.36
N ASN A 245 13.23 -16.63 23.61
CA ASN A 245 12.84 -15.33 23.05
C ASN A 245 11.54 -14.77 23.65
N ASP A 246 10.96 -15.43 24.64
CA ASP A 246 9.71 -15.05 25.32
C ASP A 246 8.57 -14.77 24.30
N LEU A 247 8.42 -15.67 23.31
CA LEU A 247 7.50 -15.56 22.16
C LEU A 247 6.13 -16.22 22.38
#